data_AF-A0A2V9MKJ7-F1
#
_entry.id   AF-A0A2V9MKJ7-F1
#
_cell.length_a   1.000
_cell.length_b   1.000
_cell.length_c   1.000
_cell.angle_alpha   90.00
_cell.angle_beta   90.00
_cell.angle_gamma   90.00
#
_symmetry.space_group_name_H-M   'P 1'
#
loop_
_entity.id
_entity.type
_entity.pdbx_description
1 polymer ?
#
loop_
_entity_poly.entity_id
_entity_poly.type
_entity_poly.pdbx_seq_one_letter_code
_entity_poly.pdbx_strand_id
1 'polypeptide(L)' 'MKRAGTPLEVANGCLFLACDESSFMTGAELVIDGGYLAQ' A
#
# COMPACT_ATOMS: atom_id res chain seq x y z
N MET A 1 13.55 -3.12 2.12
CA MET A 1 13.66 -2.52 3.47
C MET A 1 14.19 -3.58 4.43
N LYS A 2 14.94 -3.23 5.49
CA LYS A 2 15.52 -4.20 6.43
C LYS A 2 14.69 -4.36 7.73
N ARG A 3 13.37 -4.33 7.62
CA ARG A 3 12.45 -4.55 8.76
C ARG A 3 11.12 -5.16 8.30
N ALA A 4 10.41 -5.78 9.24
CA ALA A 4 9.01 -6.16 9.03
C ALA A 4 8.12 -4.92 8.90
N GLY A 5 7.05 -5.05 8.13
CA GLY A 5 5.95 -4.09 8.09
C GLY A 5 5.16 -4.10 9.40
N THR A 6 4.43 -3.03 9.64
CA THR A 6 3.51 -2.85 10.76
C THR A 6 2.06 -2.83 10.25
N PRO A 7 1.07 -3.22 11.06
CA PRO A 7 -0.33 -3.16 10.65
C PRO A 7 -0.78 -1.77 10.20
N LEU A 8 -0.22 -0.71 10.79
CA LEU A 8 -0.55 0.67 10.45
C LEU A 8 -0.16 1.03 9.01
N GLU A 9 0.92 0.46 8.48
CA GLU A 9 1.35 0.71 7.09
C GLU A 9 0.34 0.14 6.08
N VAL A 10 -0.20 -1.05 6.36
CA VAL A 10 -1.27 -1.63 5.53
C VAL A 10 -2.56 -0.83 5.68
N ALA A 11 -2.93 -0.45 6.91
CA ALA A 11 -4.13 0.32 7.18
C ALA A 11 -4.12 1.69 6.46
N ASN A 12 -2.97 2.35 6.40
CA ASN A 12 -2.81 3.60 5.64
C ASN A 12 -2.97 3.38 4.13
N GLY A 13 -2.48 2.25 3.59
CA GLY A 13 -2.73 1.87 2.21
C GLY A 13 -4.21 1.64 1.91
N CYS A 14 -4.92 0.94 2.81
CA CYS A 14 -6.37 0.78 2.70
C CYS A 14 -7.11 2.11 2.78
N LEU A 15 -6.71 2.99 3.70
CA LEU A 15 -7.28 4.34 3.84
C LEU A 15 -7.10 5.14 2.55
N PHE A 16 -5.89 5.10 1.97
CA PHE A 16 -5.60 5.77 0.71
C PHE A 16 -6.49 5.25 -0.43
N LEU A 17 -6.64 3.93 -0.59
CA LEU A 17 -7.50 3.36 -1.63
C LEU A 17 -9.00 3.64 -1.42
N ALA A 18 -9.40 4.03 -0.20
CA ALA A 18 -10.77 4.33 0.15
C ALA A 18 -11.10 5.82 0.14
N CYS A 19 -10.12 6.71 -0.10
CA CYS A 19 -10.29 8.16 -0.04
C CYS A 19 -10.35 8.81 -1.42
N ASP A 20 -10.69 10.11 -1.45
CA ASP A 20 -10.93 10.85 -2.70
C ASP A 20 -9.66 11.02 -3.54
N GLU A 21 -8.49 11.00 -2.89
CA GLU A 21 -7.17 11.09 -3.52
C GLU A 21 -6.88 9.91 -4.46
N SER A 22 -7.55 8.77 -4.30
CA SER A 22 -7.44 7.62 -5.21
C SER A 22 -8.63 7.49 -6.17
N SER A 23 -9.40 8.55 -6.40
CA SER A 23 -10.66 8.52 -7.17
C SER A 23 -10.56 7.98 -8.61
N PHE A 24 -9.36 7.93 -9.19
CA PHE A 24 -9.12 7.37 -10.53
C PHE A 24 -8.27 6.08 -10.52
N MET A 25 -8.01 5.51 -9.34
CA MET A 25 -7.26 4.26 -9.20
C MET A 25 -8.23 3.08 -9.09
N THR A 26 -8.20 2.19 -10.07
CA THR A 26 -8.97 0.94 -10.06
C THR A 26 -8.26 -0.13 -10.88
N GLY A 27 -8.55 -1.41 -10.59
CA GLY A 27 -7.96 -2.55 -11.32
C GLY A 27 -6.46 -2.76 -11.13
N ALA A 28 -5.86 -2.11 -10.13
CA ALA A 28 -4.44 -2.18 -9.82
C ALA A 28 -4.22 -2.66 -8.37
N GLU A 29 -3.09 -3.32 -8.14
CA GLU A 29 -2.65 -3.74 -6.81
C GLU A 29 -1.76 -2.66 -6.17
N LEU A 30 -2.02 -2.33 -4.90
CA LEU A 30 -1.11 -1.50 -4.09
C LEU A 30 -0.21 -2.42 -3.26
N VAL A 31 1.04 -2.58 -3.71
CA VAL A 31 2.02 -3.45 -3.05
C VAL A 31 2.68 -2.71 -1.87
N ILE A 32 2.57 -3.28 -0.66
CA ILE A 32 3.15 -2.76 0.58
C ILE A 32 4.02 -3.85 1.22
N ASP A 33 5.19 -4.09 0.65
CA ASP A 33 6.07 -5.22 1.01
C ASP A 33 7.50 -4.79 1.39
N GLY A 34 7.74 -3.48 1.48
CA GLY A 34 9.07 -2.92 1.71
C GLY A 34 10.06 -3.14 0.56
N GLY A 35 9.57 -3.35 -0.67
CA GLY A 35 10.37 -3.57 -1.88
C GLY A 35 10.86 -5.01 -2.04
N TYR A 36 10.17 -5.99 -1.46
CA TYR A 36 10.56 -7.40 -1.51
C TYR A 36 10.39 -8.00 -2.93
N LEU A 37 9.29 -7.67 -3.60
CA LEU A 37 8.96 -8.12 -4.95
C LEU A 37 9.71 -7.37 -6.06
N ALA A 38 10.40 -6.28 -5.72
CA ALA A 38 11.05 -5.38 -6.68
C ALA A 38 12.59 -5.41 -6.62
N GLN A 39 13.19 -6.39 -5.94
CA GLN A 39 14.65 -6.56 -5.83
C GLN A 39 15.27 -7.21 -7.06
#